data_AF-A0A2V8J7X7-F1
#
_entry.id   AF-A0A2V8J7X7-F1
#
_cell.length_a   1.000
_cell.length_b   1.000
_cell.length_c   1.000
_cell.angle_alpha   90.00
_cell.angle_beta   90.00
_cell.angle_gamma   90.00
#
_symmetry.space_group_name_H-M   'P 1'
#
loop_
_entity.id
_entity.type
_entity.pdbx_description
1 polymer ?
#
loop_
_entity_poly.entity_id
_entity_poly.type
_entity_poly.pdbx_seq_one_letter_code
_entity_poly.pdbx_strand_id
1 'polypeptide(L)'
;GTVSRLQSVDLSAYILQSGKFPAGQAELSEDRLAQIAFPGARKVATPAAAAASAGVTLSPPEGNLAQLMRAIAFPNANIIFNVQVKDPNVPTKREVGPNFDYIAWGAGVYTGWLPIEQAAIAIIETSPLFLTPGRSCQNGLPVPVDRPDWKKYTTELMEIGRVAKEAAIAKKLDAFEEISEKLSDACQNCHRVYRRDAPGAMRCQ
;
A
#
# COMPACT_ATOMS: atom_id res chain seq x y z
N GLY A 1 13.42 -42.91 32.20
CA GLY A 1 12.42 -43.35 33.19
C GLY A 1 11.27 -43.99 32.46
N THR A 2 10.72 -45.09 32.98
CA THR A 2 9.55 -45.77 32.41
C THR A 2 8.28 -45.29 33.13
N VAL A 3 7.27 -44.92 32.35
CA VAL A 3 5.97 -44.47 32.88
C VAL A 3 5.06 -45.70 32.98
N SER A 4 4.36 -45.87 34.10
CA SER A 4 3.40 -46.96 34.27
C SER A 4 2.20 -46.78 33.33
N ARG A 5 1.49 -47.88 33.03
CA ARG A 5 0.33 -47.85 32.13
C ARG A 5 -0.73 -46.84 32.57
N LEU A 6 -1.00 -46.75 33.87
CA LEU A 6 -1.95 -45.78 34.44
C LEU A 6 -1.48 -44.34 34.23
N GLN A 7 -0.22 -44.04 34.53
CA GLN A 7 0.34 -42.71 34.32
C GLN A 7 0.35 -42.29 32.84
N SER A 8 0.55 -43.25 31.91
CA SER A 8 0.45 -42.98 30.48
C SER A 8 -0.99 -42.67 30.03
N VAL A 9 -1.99 -43.30 30.65
CA VAL A 9 -3.41 -43.02 30.37
C VAL A 9 -3.79 -41.64 30.89
N ASP A 10 -3.40 -41.31 32.13
CA ASP A 10 -3.70 -40.00 32.73
C ASP A 10 -3.04 -38.85 31.96
N LEU A 11 -1.78 -39.04 31.53
CA LEU A 11 -1.07 -38.06 30.72
C LEU A 11 -1.74 -37.86 29.35
N SER A 12 -2.21 -38.95 28.73
CA SER A 12 -2.92 -38.88 27.46
C SER A 12 -4.27 -38.16 27.60
N ALA A 13 -5.02 -38.43 28.68
CA ALA A 13 -6.27 -37.75 28.98
C ALA A 13 -6.06 -36.26 29.22
N TYR A 14 -5.00 -35.88 29.94
CA TYR A 14 -4.64 -34.48 30.17
C TYR A 14 -4.27 -33.73 28.87
N ILE A 15 -3.51 -34.37 27.98
CA ILE A 15 -3.16 -33.79 26.67
C ILE A 15 -4.41 -33.59 25.81
N LEU A 16 -5.34 -34.55 25.81
CA LEU A 16 -6.59 -34.44 25.07
C LEU A 16 -7.46 -33.30 25.64
N GLN A 17 -7.61 -33.23 26.96
CA GLN A 17 -8.40 -32.19 27.61
C GLN A 17 -7.82 -30.78 27.40
N SER A 18 -6.50 -30.62 27.49
CA SER A 18 -5.83 -29.33 27.22
C SER A 18 -5.97 -28.88 25.76
N GLY A 19 -6.04 -29.84 24.82
CA GLY A 19 -6.38 -29.60 23.42
C GLY A 19 -7.87 -29.43 23.12
N LYS A 20 -8.74 -29.45 24.16
CA LYS A 20 -10.22 -29.46 24.03
C LYS A 20 -10.77 -30.64 23.21
N PHE A 21 -10.04 -31.76 23.17
CA PHE A 21 -10.53 -33.01 22.60
C PHE A 21 -11.38 -33.76 23.64
N PRO A 22 -12.41 -34.51 23.20
CA PRO A 22 -13.23 -35.33 24.09
C PRO A 22 -12.35 -36.32 24.87
N ALA A 23 -12.56 -36.42 26.19
CA ALA A 23 -11.72 -37.24 27.06
C ALA A 23 -12.59 -38.22 27.85
N GLY A 24 -12.65 -39.47 27.38
CA GLY A 24 -13.32 -40.57 28.05
C GLY A 24 -14.35 -41.29 27.18
N GLN A 25 -14.71 -42.51 27.57
CA GLN A 25 -15.62 -43.37 26.78
C GLN A 25 -17.03 -42.79 26.64
N ALA A 26 -17.47 -41.95 27.58
CA ALA A 26 -18.77 -41.29 27.50
C ALA A 26 -18.83 -40.19 26.42
N GLU A 27 -17.68 -39.64 26.00
CA GLU A 27 -17.60 -38.52 25.05
C GLU A 27 -17.07 -38.94 23.66
N LEU A 28 -16.65 -40.21 23.52
CA LEU A 28 -16.09 -40.81 22.31
C LEU A 28 -17.09 -41.80 21.68
N SER A 29 -18.21 -41.29 21.18
CA SER A 29 -19.16 -42.08 20.40
C SER A 29 -18.59 -42.46 19.02
N GLU A 30 -19.10 -43.51 18.37
CA GLU A 30 -18.54 -44.01 17.10
C GLU A 30 -18.52 -42.96 15.98
N ASP A 31 -19.49 -42.07 15.94
CA ASP A 31 -19.57 -40.93 15.03
C ASP A 31 -18.49 -39.87 15.30
N ARG A 32 -18.09 -39.68 16.56
CA ARG A 32 -16.99 -38.78 16.97
C ARG A 32 -15.63 -39.39 16.64
N LEU A 33 -15.48 -40.71 16.83
CA LEU A 33 -14.25 -41.44 16.53
C LEU A 33 -13.90 -41.37 15.03
N ALA A 34 -14.90 -41.38 14.14
CA ALA A 34 -14.70 -41.22 12.70
C ALA A 34 -14.15 -39.83 12.29
N GLN A 35 -14.25 -38.82 13.17
CA GLN A 35 -13.78 -37.46 12.92
C GLN A 35 -12.37 -37.19 13.52
N ILE A 36 -11.84 -38.14 14.30
CA ILE A 36 -10.51 -38.01 14.94
C ILE A 36 -9.48 -38.66 14.01
N ALA A 37 -8.58 -37.84 13.44
CA ALA A 37 -7.44 -38.32 12.65
C ALA A 37 -6.13 -38.13 13.41
N PHE A 38 -5.40 -39.22 13.67
CA PHE A 38 -4.05 -39.15 14.23
C PHE A 38 -3.06 -38.56 13.21
N PRO A 39 -2.12 -37.69 13.65
CA PRO A 39 -1.10 -37.11 12.77
C PRO A 39 -0.10 -38.19 12.37
N GLY A 40 -0.42 -38.93 11.31
CA GLY A 40 0.44 -40.00 10.77
C GLY A 40 -0.24 -40.90 9.74
N ALA A 41 -1.58 -40.99 9.73
CA ALA A 41 -2.33 -41.85 8.81
C ALA A 41 -3.04 -41.10 7.66
N ARG A 42 -2.75 -39.81 7.46
CA ARG A 42 -3.21 -39.10 6.27
C ARG A 42 -2.19 -39.37 5.16
N LYS A 43 -2.51 -40.30 4.24
CA LYS A 43 -1.87 -40.31 2.92
C LYS A 43 -1.94 -38.87 2.40
N VAL A 44 -0.78 -38.32 2.07
CA VAL A 44 -0.62 -36.95 1.59
C VAL A 44 -1.36 -36.85 0.25
N ALA A 45 -2.66 -36.55 0.30
CA ALA A 45 -3.23 -35.67 -0.70
C ALA A 45 -2.57 -34.32 -0.41
N THR A 46 -1.72 -33.89 -1.32
CA THR A 46 -0.99 -32.63 -1.26
C THR A 46 -1.94 -31.55 -0.75
N PRO A 47 -1.75 -31.02 0.47
CA PRO A 47 -2.45 -29.82 0.85
C PRO A 47 -1.88 -28.77 -0.09
N ALA A 48 -2.63 -28.41 -1.14
CA ALA A 48 -2.50 -27.09 -1.71
C ALA A 48 -2.49 -26.15 -0.52
N ALA A 49 -1.37 -25.46 -0.32
CA ALA A 49 -1.11 -24.66 0.86
C ALA A 49 -2.17 -23.58 1.00
N ALA A 50 -3.30 -23.92 1.65
CA ALA A 50 -4.13 -22.95 2.33
C ALA A 50 -3.44 -22.62 3.64
N ALA A 51 -2.22 -22.09 3.54
CA ALA A 51 -1.80 -21.07 4.46
C ALA A 51 -2.72 -19.88 4.18
N ALA A 52 -3.92 -19.92 4.78
CA ALA A 52 -4.65 -18.69 5.03
C ALA A 52 -3.70 -17.89 5.92
N SER A 53 -2.91 -17.04 5.28
CA SER A 53 -2.27 -15.91 5.92
C SER A 53 -3.37 -15.31 6.79
N ALA A 54 -3.16 -15.24 8.10
CA ALA A 54 -3.93 -14.33 8.92
C ALA A 54 -3.72 -12.97 8.26
N GLY A 55 -4.66 -12.59 7.39
CA GLY A 55 -4.52 -11.43 6.54
C GLY A 55 -4.31 -10.27 7.47
N VAL A 56 -3.19 -9.58 7.33
CA VAL A 56 -3.04 -8.25 7.93
C VAL A 56 -4.24 -7.46 7.44
N THR A 57 -5.21 -7.25 8.33
CA THR A 57 -6.31 -6.33 8.07
C THR A 57 -5.68 -4.95 8.04
N LEU A 58 -5.38 -4.45 6.84
CA LEU A 58 -4.95 -3.07 6.68
C LEU A 58 -6.03 -2.17 7.27
N SER A 59 -5.63 -1.17 8.05
CA SER A 59 -6.54 -0.13 8.51
C SER A 59 -7.31 0.44 7.31
N PRO A 60 -8.59 0.77 7.48
CA PRO A 60 -9.36 1.37 6.40
C PRO A 60 -8.68 2.67 5.93
N PRO A 61 -8.83 3.05 4.65
CA PRO A 61 -8.33 4.32 4.15
C PRO A 61 -8.86 5.52 4.96
N GLU A 62 -7.96 6.33 5.50
CA GLU A 62 -8.30 7.52 6.32
C GLU A 62 -9.06 8.60 5.56
N GLY A 63 -8.73 8.77 4.27
CA GLY A 63 -9.32 9.82 3.42
C GLY A 63 -9.82 9.27 2.09
N ASN A 64 -10.74 10.00 1.48
CA ASN A 64 -11.17 9.72 0.11
C ASN A 64 -10.03 9.97 -0.89
N LEU A 65 -10.20 9.49 -2.12
CA LEU A 65 -9.18 9.62 -3.17
C LEU A 65 -8.72 11.08 -3.39
N ALA A 66 -9.65 12.04 -3.39
CA ALA A 66 -9.31 13.45 -3.61
C ALA A 66 -8.53 14.06 -2.45
N GLN A 67 -8.73 13.59 -1.22
CA GLN A 67 -7.91 13.97 -0.07
C GLN A 67 -6.49 13.39 -0.20
N LEU A 68 -6.36 12.10 -0.54
CA LEU A 68 -5.06 11.47 -0.74
C LEU A 68 -4.26 12.16 -1.86
N MET A 69 -4.90 12.43 -3.00
CA MET A 69 -4.30 13.14 -4.12
C MET A 69 -3.79 14.53 -3.71
N ARG A 70 -4.58 15.30 -2.96
CA ARG A 70 -4.16 16.64 -2.48
C ARG A 70 -3.06 16.57 -1.42
N ALA A 71 -3.09 15.56 -0.58
CA ALA A 71 -2.13 15.40 0.51
C ALA A 71 -0.74 15.00 0.00
N ILE A 72 -0.66 14.17 -1.04
CA ILE A 72 0.62 13.59 -1.47
C ILE A 72 0.90 13.82 -2.95
N ALA A 73 0.07 13.31 -3.86
CA ALA A 73 0.40 13.31 -5.29
C ALA A 73 0.53 14.73 -5.87
N PHE A 74 -0.40 15.63 -5.55
CA PHE A 74 -0.43 16.99 -6.07
C PHE A 74 0.82 17.81 -5.70
N PRO A 75 1.18 18.01 -4.42
CA PRO A 75 2.36 18.80 -4.09
C PRO A 75 3.65 18.19 -4.66
N ASN A 76 3.80 16.86 -4.62
CA ASN A 76 5.01 16.20 -5.11
C ASN A 76 5.13 16.24 -6.64
N ALA A 77 4.04 16.07 -7.39
CA ALA A 77 4.07 16.26 -8.84
C ALA A 77 4.48 17.69 -9.23
N ASN A 78 4.00 18.70 -8.48
CA ASN A 78 4.38 20.10 -8.72
C ASN A 78 5.86 20.38 -8.41
N ILE A 79 6.48 19.68 -7.44
CA ILE A 79 7.93 19.77 -7.22
C ILE A 79 8.68 19.26 -8.46
N ILE A 80 8.23 18.15 -9.07
CA ILE A 80 8.82 17.61 -10.31
C ILE A 80 8.62 18.57 -11.49
N PHE A 81 7.40 19.07 -11.70
CA PHE A 81 7.13 20.04 -12.77
C PHE A 81 7.90 21.34 -12.62
N ASN A 82 8.17 21.78 -11.39
CA ASN A 82 8.89 23.02 -11.11
C ASN A 82 10.35 22.99 -11.60
N VAL A 83 10.92 21.82 -11.88
CA VAL A 83 12.26 21.69 -12.48
C VAL A 83 12.35 22.40 -13.83
N GLN A 84 11.25 22.48 -14.57
CA GLN A 84 11.18 23.18 -15.86
C GLN A 84 11.44 24.69 -15.76
N VAL A 85 11.23 25.29 -14.58
CA VAL A 85 11.36 26.73 -14.36
C VAL A 85 12.38 27.09 -13.28
N LYS A 86 12.84 26.11 -12.49
CA LYS A 86 13.79 26.30 -11.40
C LYS A 86 14.90 25.26 -11.47
N ASP A 87 16.11 25.71 -11.77
CA ASP A 87 17.31 24.88 -11.84
C ASP A 87 17.70 24.34 -10.45
N PRO A 88 17.68 23.01 -10.21
CA PRO A 88 18.09 22.39 -8.95
C PRO A 88 19.61 22.44 -8.71
N ASN A 89 20.41 22.85 -9.68
CA ASN A 89 21.84 23.11 -9.47
C ASN A 89 22.10 24.44 -8.75
N VAL A 90 21.06 25.26 -8.58
CA VAL A 90 21.10 26.51 -7.82
C VAL A 90 20.38 26.29 -6.46
N PRO A 91 21.11 26.14 -5.34
CA PRO A 91 20.49 25.86 -4.06
C PRO A 91 19.59 27.00 -3.57
N THR A 92 18.39 26.66 -3.10
CA THR A 92 17.52 27.60 -2.40
C THR A 92 18.15 27.97 -1.06
N LYS A 93 18.23 29.27 -0.74
CA LYS A 93 18.66 29.72 0.58
C LYS A 93 17.54 29.49 1.60
N ARG A 94 17.89 28.99 2.77
CA ARG A 94 16.96 28.86 3.89
C ARG A 94 16.62 30.21 4.47
N GLU A 95 15.33 30.51 4.55
CA GLU A 95 14.85 31.71 5.24
C GLU A 95 14.94 31.51 6.76
N VAL A 96 15.59 32.45 7.44
CA VAL A 96 15.69 32.51 8.90
C VAL A 96 15.49 33.95 9.30
N GLY A 97 14.48 34.22 10.12
CA GLY A 97 14.10 35.56 10.54
C GLY A 97 13.18 35.55 11.74
N PRO A 98 12.91 36.73 12.35
CA PRO A 98 12.08 36.85 13.55
C PRO A 98 10.62 36.43 13.34
N ASN A 99 10.14 36.47 12.09
CA ASN A 99 8.81 36.00 11.69
C ASN A 99 8.95 34.64 11.01
N PHE A 100 8.95 33.56 11.80
CA PHE A 100 9.10 32.20 11.28
C PHE A 100 7.88 31.80 10.43
N ASP A 101 8.09 31.58 9.14
CA ASP A 101 7.16 30.90 8.24
C ASP A 101 7.70 29.48 7.94
N TYR A 102 6.96 28.46 8.39
CA TYR A 102 7.34 27.06 8.19
C TYR A 102 7.47 26.69 6.71
N ILE A 103 6.63 27.25 5.83
CA ILE A 103 6.64 26.94 4.40
C ILE A 103 7.88 27.53 3.73
N ALA A 104 8.15 28.81 3.99
CA ALA A 104 9.32 29.49 3.44
C ALA A 104 10.63 28.91 3.98
N TRP A 105 10.68 28.62 5.29
CA TRP A 105 11.79 27.93 5.93
C TRP A 105 12.01 26.52 5.37
N GLY A 106 10.92 25.75 5.24
CA GLY A 106 10.92 24.35 4.79
C GLY A 106 11.47 24.18 3.38
N ALA A 107 11.20 25.14 2.49
CA ALA A 107 11.74 25.17 1.13
C ALA A 107 13.28 25.23 1.06
N GLY A 108 13.95 25.63 2.15
CA GLY A 108 15.41 25.63 2.29
C GLY A 108 15.99 24.52 3.16
N VAL A 109 15.17 23.60 3.69
CA VAL A 109 15.66 22.46 4.50
C VAL A 109 16.30 21.40 3.62
N TYR A 110 15.60 21.00 2.57
CA TYR A 110 16.11 20.12 1.53
C TYR A 110 16.27 20.93 0.25
N THR A 111 17.44 20.90 -0.38
CA THR A 111 17.76 21.76 -1.52
C THR A 111 18.34 20.98 -2.68
N GLY A 112 18.34 21.63 -3.85
CA GLY A 112 18.82 21.09 -5.10
C GLY A 112 18.04 19.85 -5.57
N TRP A 113 18.74 18.75 -5.81
CA TRP A 113 18.15 17.52 -6.36
C TRP A 113 17.37 16.69 -5.36
N LEU A 114 17.64 16.84 -4.06
CA LEU A 114 17.06 16.00 -3.02
C LEU A 114 15.51 16.12 -2.94
N PRO A 115 14.90 17.32 -2.96
CA PRO A 115 13.43 17.45 -3.01
C PRO A 115 12.79 16.76 -4.21
N ILE A 116 13.48 16.73 -5.36
CA ILE A 116 12.96 16.12 -6.59
C ILE A 116 12.96 14.60 -6.46
N GLU A 117 14.04 14.03 -5.93
CA GLU A 117 14.11 12.59 -5.61
C GLU A 117 13.00 12.18 -4.62
N GLN A 118 12.84 12.95 -3.53
CA GLN A 118 11.82 12.69 -2.51
C GLN A 118 10.41 12.80 -3.09
N ALA A 119 10.16 13.80 -3.94
CA ALA A 119 8.89 13.95 -4.62
C ALA A 119 8.59 12.77 -5.56
N ALA A 120 9.60 12.28 -6.29
CA ALA A 120 9.46 11.11 -7.14
C ALA A 120 9.16 9.84 -6.30
N ILE A 121 9.81 9.65 -5.15
CA ILE A 121 9.50 8.58 -4.19
C ILE A 121 8.05 8.67 -3.73
N ALA A 122 7.59 9.86 -3.35
CA ALA A 122 6.21 10.06 -2.93
C ALA A 122 5.20 9.70 -4.03
N ILE A 123 5.48 9.98 -5.31
CA ILE A 123 4.64 9.53 -6.44
C ILE A 123 4.65 8.01 -6.57
N ILE A 124 5.83 7.37 -6.48
CA ILE A 124 5.97 5.91 -6.56
C ILE A 124 5.16 5.23 -5.45
N GLU A 125 5.27 5.70 -4.21
CA GLU A 125 4.62 5.07 -3.05
C GLU A 125 3.13 5.40 -2.96
N THR A 126 2.71 6.59 -3.41
CA THR A 126 1.29 6.96 -3.40
C THR A 126 0.51 6.21 -4.47
N SER A 127 1.12 5.90 -5.60
CA SER A 127 0.40 5.27 -6.73
C SER A 127 -0.29 3.96 -6.31
N PRO A 128 0.38 2.97 -5.68
CA PRO A 128 -0.27 1.78 -5.15
C PRO A 128 -1.40 2.04 -4.14
N LEU A 129 -1.39 3.17 -3.41
CA LEU A 129 -2.46 3.52 -2.46
C LEU A 129 -3.80 3.86 -3.16
N PHE A 130 -3.77 4.06 -4.49
CA PHE A 130 -4.96 4.20 -5.32
C PHE A 130 -5.66 2.86 -5.59
N LEU A 131 -5.01 1.74 -5.25
CA LEU A 131 -5.57 0.39 -5.33
C LEU A 131 -6.01 -0.14 -3.96
N THR A 132 -5.87 0.65 -2.88
CA THR A 132 -6.31 0.24 -1.54
C THR A 132 -7.84 0.01 -1.53
N PRO A 133 -8.30 -1.21 -1.21
CA PRO A 133 -9.73 -1.49 -1.12
C PRO A 133 -10.44 -0.61 -0.09
N GLY A 134 -11.72 -0.32 -0.32
CA GLY A 134 -12.56 0.43 0.62
C GLY A 134 -12.39 1.94 0.59
N ARG A 135 -11.46 2.49 -0.22
CA ARG A 135 -11.34 3.94 -0.40
C ARG A 135 -12.55 4.46 -1.17
N SER A 136 -13.19 5.50 -0.64
CA SER A 136 -14.23 6.22 -1.35
C SER A 136 -13.64 7.31 -2.24
N CYS A 137 -14.41 7.67 -3.26
CA CYS A 137 -14.19 8.83 -4.07
C CYS A 137 -14.88 10.06 -3.50
N GLN A 138 -14.68 11.21 -4.13
CA GLN A 138 -15.23 12.47 -3.60
C GLN A 138 -16.76 12.51 -3.66
N ASN A 139 -17.37 11.77 -4.57
CA ASN A 139 -18.82 11.56 -4.67
C ASN A 139 -19.37 10.51 -3.68
N GLY A 140 -18.52 9.90 -2.86
CA GLY A 140 -18.91 8.85 -1.90
C GLY A 140 -18.98 7.44 -2.49
N LEU A 141 -18.88 7.26 -3.81
CA LEU A 141 -18.82 5.94 -4.43
C LEU A 141 -17.45 5.28 -4.20
N PRO A 142 -17.32 3.95 -4.26
CA PRO A 142 -16.03 3.27 -4.18
C PRO A 142 -15.08 3.69 -5.32
N VAL A 143 -13.79 3.79 -5.03
CA VAL A 143 -12.76 3.89 -6.07
C VAL A 143 -12.83 2.65 -6.98
N PRO A 144 -12.76 2.79 -8.32
CA PRO A 144 -12.91 1.67 -9.25
C PRO A 144 -11.63 0.81 -9.36
N VAL A 145 -11.12 0.33 -8.21
CA VAL A 145 -9.84 -0.37 -8.08
C VAL A 145 -9.74 -1.65 -8.94
N ASP A 146 -10.88 -2.22 -9.33
CA ASP A 146 -10.93 -3.42 -10.16
C ASP A 146 -10.86 -3.16 -11.66
N ARG A 147 -11.10 -1.92 -12.11
CA ARG A 147 -11.12 -1.60 -13.53
C ARG A 147 -9.73 -1.74 -14.17
N PRO A 148 -9.62 -2.37 -15.35
CA PRO A 148 -8.32 -2.58 -16.01
C PRO A 148 -7.57 -1.29 -16.34
N ASP A 149 -8.27 -0.26 -16.80
CA ASP A 149 -7.71 1.05 -17.10
C ASP A 149 -7.21 1.75 -15.83
N TRP A 150 -7.96 1.68 -14.72
CA TRP A 150 -7.53 2.21 -13.43
C TRP A 150 -6.21 1.60 -12.96
N LYS A 151 -6.10 0.26 -13.02
CA LYS A 151 -4.87 -0.47 -12.68
C LYS A 151 -3.72 -0.04 -13.58
N LYS A 152 -3.96 0.02 -14.89
CA LYS A 152 -2.97 0.47 -15.88
C LYS A 152 -2.47 1.88 -15.58
N TYR A 153 -3.36 2.86 -15.44
CA TYR A 153 -2.98 4.26 -15.19
C TYR A 153 -2.25 4.43 -13.85
N THR A 154 -2.62 3.66 -12.83
CA THR A 154 -1.91 3.64 -11.55
C THR A 154 -0.48 3.11 -11.72
N THR A 155 -0.30 2.04 -12.49
CA THR A 155 1.05 1.50 -12.79
C THR A 155 1.88 2.47 -13.63
N GLU A 156 1.28 3.13 -14.62
CA GLU A 156 1.96 4.14 -15.45
C GLU A 156 2.47 5.33 -14.62
N LEU A 157 1.65 5.84 -13.70
CA LEU A 157 2.05 6.91 -12.79
C LEU A 157 3.20 6.49 -11.87
N MET A 158 3.14 5.27 -11.33
CA MET A 158 4.22 4.72 -10.53
C MET A 158 5.52 4.63 -11.34
N GLU A 159 5.43 4.21 -12.60
CA GLU A 159 6.59 3.99 -13.45
C GLU A 159 7.27 5.29 -13.87
N ILE A 160 6.51 6.31 -14.27
CA ILE A 160 7.10 7.62 -14.55
C ILE A 160 7.74 8.23 -13.29
N GLY A 161 7.20 7.94 -12.11
CA GLY A 161 7.84 8.26 -10.83
C GLY A 161 9.22 7.62 -10.67
N ARG A 162 9.40 6.36 -11.07
CA ARG A 162 10.72 5.68 -11.06
C ARG A 162 11.71 6.34 -12.00
N VAL A 163 11.28 6.64 -13.22
CA VAL A 163 12.11 7.36 -14.20
C VAL A 163 12.54 8.73 -13.66
N ALA A 164 11.62 9.48 -13.07
CA ALA A 164 11.91 10.78 -12.46
C ALA A 164 12.91 10.66 -11.30
N LYS A 165 12.77 9.63 -10.45
CA LYS A 165 13.69 9.35 -9.35
C LYS A 165 15.11 9.08 -9.86
N GLU A 166 15.25 8.19 -10.84
CA GLU A 166 16.55 7.85 -11.41
C GLU A 166 17.22 9.06 -12.07
N ALA A 167 16.46 9.87 -12.81
CA ALA A 167 16.95 11.11 -13.40
C ALA A 167 17.38 12.14 -12.34
N ALA A 168 16.64 12.25 -11.23
CA ALA A 168 16.99 13.14 -10.11
C ALA A 168 18.29 12.71 -9.43
N ILE A 169 18.44 11.40 -9.14
CA ILE A 169 19.68 10.83 -8.57
C ILE A 169 20.87 11.08 -9.51
N ALA A 170 20.66 10.90 -10.82
CA ALA A 170 21.67 11.14 -11.84
C ALA A 170 21.86 12.62 -12.20
N LYS A 171 21.06 13.53 -11.64
CA LYS A 171 21.11 14.99 -11.87
C LYS A 171 20.95 15.39 -13.35
N LYS A 172 20.10 14.69 -14.09
CA LYS A 172 19.88 14.90 -15.54
C LYS A 172 18.83 15.98 -15.79
N LEU A 173 19.22 17.25 -15.76
CA LEU A 173 18.30 18.38 -15.91
C LEU A 173 17.56 18.40 -17.25
N ASP A 174 18.26 18.09 -18.33
CA ASP A 174 17.73 18.01 -19.69
C ASP A 174 16.61 16.97 -19.84
N ALA A 175 16.63 15.89 -19.06
CA ALA A 175 15.57 14.88 -19.08
C ALA A 175 14.23 15.36 -18.51
N PHE A 176 14.20 16.44 -17.71
CA PHE A 176 12.99 16.84 -16.98
C PHE A 176 11.92 17.51 -17.84
N GLU A 177 12.23 17.93 -19.07
CA GLU A 177 11.23 18.35 -20.05
C GLU A 177 10.34 17.16 -20.43
N GLU A 178 10.95 16.07 -20.93
CA GLU A 178 10.25 14.85 -21.33
C GLU A 178 9.57 14.14 -20.14
N ILE A 179 10.24 14.11 -18.97
CA ILE A 179 9.64 13.54 -17.74
C ILE A 179 8.39 14.34 -17.34
N SER A 180 8.42 15.66 -17.48
CA SER A 180 7.26 16.51 -17.16
C SER A 180 6.09 16.25 -18.12
N GLU A 181 6.37 16.10 -19.42
CA GLU A 181 5.34 15.73 -20.40
C GLU A 181 4.71 14.38 -20.06
N LYS A 182 5.53 13.34 -19.85
CA LYS A 182 5.06 11.99 -19.52
C LYS A 182 4.31 11.93 -18.19
N LEU A 183 4.75 12.68 -17.18
CA LEU A 183 4.06 12.77 -15.89
C LEU A 183 2.71 13.47 -16.04
N SER A 184 2.64 14.52 -16.87
CA SER A 184 1.38 15.19 -17.21
C SER A 184 0.41 14.23 -17.89
N ASP A 185 0.89 13.46 -18.88
CA ASP A 185 0.07 12.46 -19.56
C ASP A 185 -0.44 11.36 -18.63
N ALA A 186 0.42 10.82 -17.74
CA ALA A 186 0.01 9.84 -16.73
C ALA A 186 -1.09 10.40 -15.80
N CYS A 187 -0.97 11.66 -15.37
CA CYS A 187 -2.02 12.35 -14.61
C CYS A 187 -3.32 12.45 -15.41
N GLN A 188 -3.23 12.82 -16.69
CA GLN A 188 -4.39 13.07 -17.54
C GLN A 188 -5.10 11.80 -17.99
N ASN A 189 -4.40 10.67 -18.14
CA ASN A 189 -4.99 9.37 -18.46
C ASN A 189 -6.10 9.01 -17.46
N CYS A 190 -5.84 9.21 -16.16
CA CYS A 190 -6.85 9.01 -15.12
C CYS A 190 -7.83 10.20 -15.02
N HIS A 191 -7.34 11.45 -15.01
CA HIS A 191 -8.19 12.62 -14.79
C HIS A 191 -9.25 12.85 -15.88
N ARG A 192 -8.96 12.52 -17.15
CA ARG A 192 -9.91 12.64 -18.25
C ARG A 192 -11.10 11.67 -18.13
N VAL A 193 -10.92 10.55 -17.44
CA VAL A 193 -11.97 9.55 -17.23
C VAL A 193 -12.68 9.77 -15.89
N TYR A 194 -11.91 9.95 -14.82
CA TYR A 194 -12.42 9.90 -13.44
C TYR A 194 -12.58 11.27 -12.77
N ARG A 195 -12.15 12.37 -13.42
CA ARG A 195 -12.21 13.73 -12.86
C ARG A 195 -12.89 14.77 -13.77
N ARG A 196 -13.23 14.41 -15.01
CA ARG A 196 -13.67 15.35 -16.06
C ARG A 196 -14.92 16.14 -15.66
N ASP A 197 -14.84 17.47 -15.77
CA ASP A 197 -15.92 18.48 -15.73
C ASP A 197 -17.07 18.21 -14.75
N ALA A 198 -16.71 17.61 -13.62
CA ALA A 198 -17.60 17.29 -12.53
C ALA A 198 -17.37 18.30 -11.40
N PRO A 199 -18.41 19.04 -10.93
CA PRO A 199 -18.47 19.55 -9.57
C PRO A 199 -17.84 18.55 -8.60
N GLY A 200 -17.14 19.01 -7.56
CA GLY A 200 -16.38 18.13 -6.67
C GLY A 200 -17.16 16.91 -6.15
N ALA A 201 -18.48 17.04 -5.99
CA ALA A 201 -19.42 15.99 -5.64
C ALA A 201 -19.60 14.86 -6.69
N MET A 202 -19.00 14.95 -7.89
CA MET A 202 -19.13 13.97 -8.98
C MET A 202 -17.79 13.36 -9.43
N ARG A 203 -16.70 13.55 -8.67
CA ARG A 203 -15.38 12.98 -9.02
C ARG A 203 -15.26 11.50 -8.59
N CYS A 204 -14.74 10.69 -9.52
CA CYS A 204 -14.85 9.23 -9.72
C CYS A 204 -16.25 8.73 -10.05
N GLN A 205 -16.65 8.99 -11.30
CA GLN A 205 -17.93 8.59 -11.88
C GLN A 205 -18.51 7.28 -11.36
#